data_AF-A0AAU4YBU9-F1
#
_entry.id   AF-A0AAU4YBU9-F1
#
_cell.length_a   1.000
_cell.length_b   1.000
_cell.length_c   1.000
_cell.angle_alpha   90.00
_cell.angle_beta   90.00
_cell.angle_gamma   90.00
#
_symmetry.space_group_name_H-M   'P 1'
#
loop_
_entity.id
_entity.type
_entity.pdbx_description
1 polymer ?
#
loop_
_entity_poly.entity_id
_entity_poly.type
_entity_poly.pdbx_seq_one_letter_code
_entity_poly.pdbx_strand_id
1 'polypeptide(L)'
;MPAPTRLLAAAVTAAACLGVTAVPAEATPQPDAVVSRGVTIPTFYNPPAALPAADGALIRSEPLPLALSLPGVEGPLPGTATRLMYKSTDSAGRPMAVTGAYIEPTAHWTGGGPRPLVAVAPGTMGQGDQCAASLGLEHPLLVNSRTLSVGYEDLAIYRLLARGIAVVVTDYTGLGATDRLHTYVNRVDEAHAVLDAVRAARSLATASLTAGSRVALYGYSQGGGATAAAAELQPSYAPDVTLAGTYAGAPPADLVAVTEAIDGSDLAGALGWSVNGFLESDPALVPIAEAHLNATGRAALKDLSTMCVGDALLGYNSASSTDWTTDGRSLSDIIESEPALKAFLADQRIGTLRPTSPVRVATGTADDLVPHAQARALAVAWCAKGADVTYKPLMLPGLGSSLINHFTPLIADQGDAISWLSDRLHGRPATSNCATLPFRP
;
A
#
# COMPACT_ATOMS: atom_id res chain seq x y z
N MET A 1 -55.40 -63.27 58.64
CA MET A 1 -56.21 -62.29 59.40
C MET A 1 -55.56 -60.91 59.27
N PRO A 2 -56.37 -59.83 59.22
CA PRO A 2 -56.04 -58.62 58.44
C PRO A 2 -55.64 -57.39 59.28
N ALA A 3 -55.12 -56.38 58.55
CA ALA A 3 -55.17 -54.92 58.77
C ALA A 3 -54.29 -54.30 59.89
N PRO A 4 -53.97 -52.97 59.88
CA PRO A 4 -54.46 -51.92 58.97
C PRO A 4 -53.42 -50.91 58.41
N THR A 5 -53.92 -50.18 57.42
CA THR A 5 -53.52 -48.90 56.81
C THR A 5 -53.05 -47.81 57.79
N ARG A 6 -51.99 -47.04 57.43
CA ARG A 6 -51.82 -45.63 57.86
C ARG A 6 -51.11 -44.77 56.79
N LEU A 7 -51.91 -43.91 56.17
CA LEU A 7 -51.70 -42.49 55.82
C LEU A 7 -50.27 -42.02 55.48
N LEU A 8 -50.06 -41.70 54.20
CA LEU A 8 -49.01 -40.77 53.75
C LEU A 8 -49.34 -39.35 54.24
N ALA A 9 -48.44 -38.77 55.02
CA ALA A 9 -48.38 -37.33 55.24
C ALA A 9 -47.41 -36.71 54.22
N ALA A 10 -47.93 -35.84 53.36
CA ALA A 10 -47.15 -35.05 52.42
C ALA A 10 -46.43 -33.92 53.16
N ALA A 11 -45.10 -33.87 53.07
CA ALA A 11 -44.31 -32.70 53.46
C ALA A 11 -43.97 -31.91 52.19
N VAL A 12 -44.66 -30.79 51.99
CA VAL A 12 -44.34 -29.80 50.94
C VAL A 12 -43.10 -29.04 51.39
N THR A 13 -41.97 -29.29 50.72
CA THR A 13 -40.75 -28.47 50.84
C THR A 13 -40.78 -27.42 49.73
N ALA A 14 -41.04 -26.16 50.11
CA ALA A 14 -40.94 -25.03 49.20
C ALA A 14 -39.45 -24.70 48.96
N ALA A 15 -38.93 -25.12 47.82
CA ALA A 15 -37.62 -24.69 47.34
C ALA A 15 -37.75 -23.30 46.69
N ALA A 16 -37.22 -22.28 47.36
CA ALA A 16 -37.10 -20.94 46.81
C ALA A 16 -36.09 -20.95 45.65
N CYS A 17 -36.59 -20.94 44.41
CA CYS A 17 -35.78 -20.68 43.23
C CYS A 17 -35.46 -19.19 43.18
N LEU A 18 -34.24 -18.82 43.58
CA LEU A 18 -33.66 -17.52 43.24
C LEU A 18 -33.43 -17.48 41.73
N GLY A 19 -34.35 -16.82 41.01
CA GLY A 19 -34.19 -16.54 39.60
C GLY A 19 -32.98 -15.64 39.37
N VAL A 20 -31.91 -16.19 38.82
CA VAL A 20 -30.85 -15.39 38.20
C VAL A 20 -31.45 -14.83 36.92
N THR A 21 -31.92 -13.59 36.97
CA THR A 21 -32.27 -12.83 35.77
C THR A 21 -30.99 -12.62 34.97
N ALA A 22 -30.87 -13.31 33.83
CA ALA A 22 -29.85 -12.99 32.86
C ALA A 22 -30.03 -11.51 32.46
N VAL A 23 -29.02 -10.70 32.77
CA VAL A 23 -28.97 -9.31 32.29
C VAL A 23 -28.91 -9.41 30.76
N PRO A 24 -29.79 -8.73 30.00
CA PRO A 24 -29.68 -8.70 28.56
C PRO A 24 -28.30 -8.12 28.22
N ALA A 25 -27.53 -8.84 27.41
CA ALA A 25 -26.30 -8.32 26.84
C ALA A 25 -26.67 -7.02 26.09
N GLU A 26 -26.17 -5.88 26.56
CA GLU A 26 -26.24 -4.64 25.80
C GLU A 26 -25.59 -4.90 24.44
N ALA A 27 -26.37 -4.76 23.37
CA ALA A 27 -25.84 -4.80 22.03
C ALA A 27 -24.83 -3.65 21.91
N THR A 28 -23.54 -3.97 21.82
CA THR A 28 -22.51 -3.00 21.45
C THR A 28 -22.98 -2.30 20.17
N PRO A 29 -23.10 -0.96 20.16
CA PRO A 29 -23.55 -0.25 18.98
C PRO A 29 -22.63 -0.60 17.81
N GLN A 30 -23.22 -1.14 16.75
CA GLN A 30 -22.48 -1.40 15.52
C GLN A 30 -22.09 -0.02 14.95
N PRO A 31 -20.81 0.22 14.62
CA PRO A 31 -20.39 1.50 14.10
C PRO A 31 -21.18 1.83 12.83
N ASP A 32 -21.58 3.10 12.70
CA ASP A 32 -22.29 3.59 11.51
C ASP A 32 -21.50 3.25 10.24
N ALA A 33 -22.22 2.98 9.15
CA ALA A 33 -21.60 2.69 7.87
C ALA A 33 -20.80 3.92 7.39
N VAL A 34 -19.51 3.72 7.11
CA VAL A 34 -18.65 4.76 6.54
C VAL A 34 -19.00 4.94 5.06
N VAL A 35 -19.23 6.17 4.64
CA VAL A 35 -19.51 6.51 3.23
C VAL A 35 -18.48 7.51 2.74
N SER A 36 -17.63 7.09 1.80
CA SER A 36 -16.63 7.95 1.15
C SER A 36 -17.02 8.21 -0.30
N ARG A 37 -17.19 9.50 -0.65
CA ARG A 37 -17.63 9.98 -1.99
C ARG A 37 -18.79 9.18 -2.61
N GLY A 38 -19.78 8.83 -1.77
CA GLY A 38 -20.98 8.10 -2.20
C GLY A 38 -20.82 6.58 -2.33
N VAL A 39 -19.68 6.04 -1.89
CA VAL A 39 -19.41 4.60 -1.80
C VAL A 39 -19.51 4.19 -0.34
N THR A 40 -20.35 3.19 -0.05
CA THR A 40 -20.39 2.58 1.29
C THR A 40 -19.19 1.67 1.44
N ILE A 41 -18.33 1.97 2.42
CA ILE A 41 -17.14 1.18 2.72
C ILE A 41 -17.54 -0.02 3.57
N PRO A 42 -17.13 -1.26 3.19
CA PRO A 42 -17.43 -2.43 3.99
C PRO A 42 -16.88 -2.31 5.41
N THR A 43 -17.61 -2.81 6.41
CA THR A 43 -17.17 -2.80 7.82
C THR A 43 -15.88 -3.58 8.04
N PHE A 44 -15.49 -4.47 7.11
CA PHE A 44 -14.19 -5.11 7.08
C PHE A 44 -13.04 -4.11 7.11
N TYR A 45 -13.21 -2.88 6.64
CA TYR A 45 -12.15 -1.87 6.64
C TYR A 45 -12.09 -1.04 7.93
N ASN A 46 -13.04 -1.18 8.87
CA ASN A 46 -13.05 -0.42 10.12
C ASN A 46 -12.15 -1.08 11.17
N PRO A 47 -10.96 -0.55 11.51
CA PRO A 47 -10.05 -1.24 12.41
C PRO A 47 -10.66 -1.47 13.81
N PRO A 48 -10.36 -2.61 14.47
CA PRO A 48 -10.77 -2.81 15.85
C PRO A 48 -9.94 -1.91 16.78
N ALA A 49 -10.51 -1.55 17.94
CA ALA A 49 -9.82 -0.70 18.92
C ALA A 49 -8.55 -1.35 19.51
N ALA A 50 -8.49 -2.68 19.55
CA ALA A 50 -7.34 -3.43 20.04
C ALA A 50 -6.67 -4.17 18.87
N LEU A 51 -5.36 -3.94 18.71
CA LEU A 51 -4.53 -4.56 17.69
C LEU A 51 -3.61 -5.63 18.31
N PRO A 52 -3.29 -6.70 17.58
CA PRO A 52 -2.30 -7.67 18.03
C PRO A 52 -0.91 -7.01 18.16
N ALA A 53 -0.05 -7.59 19.00
CA ALA A 53 1.26 -6.98 19.29
C ALA A 53 2.26 -7.07 18.12
N ALA A 54 2.30 -8.21 17.43
CA ALA A 54 3.33 -8.49 16.43
C ALA A 54 3.02 -7.83 15.08
N ASP A 55 4.03 -7.22 14.47
CA ASP A 55 3.98 -6.72 13.10
C ASP A 55 3.69 -7.84 12.09
N GLY A 56 2.78 -7.57 11.17
CA GLY A 56 2.27 -8.55 10.21
C GLY A 56 1.29 -9.57 10.79
N ALA A 57 0.93 -9.48 12.08
CA ALA A 57 -0.09 -10.35 12.64
C ALA A 57 -1.45 -10.08 12.02
N LEU A 58 -2.12 -11.15 11.58
CA LEU A 58 -3.47 -11.08 11.02
C LEU A 58 -4.47 -10.64 12.09
N ILE A 59 -5.22 -9.58 11.78
CA ILE A 59 -6.33 -9.10 12.59
C ILE A 59 -7.60 -9.85 12.19
N ARG A 60 -7.88 -9.92 10.89
CA ARG A 60 -8.99 -10.69 10.30
C ARG A 60 -8.77 -10.92 8.81
N SER A 61 -9.53 -11.85 8.26
CA SER A 61 -9.56 -12.14 6.83
C SER A 61 -10.96 -12.60 6.39
N GLU A 62 -11.32 -12.32 5.15
CA GLU A 62 -12.56 -12.80 4.52
C GLU A 62 -12.32 -13.13 3.04
N PRO A 63 -13.15 -13.99 2.40
CA PRO A 63 -13.09 -14.17 0.96
C PRO A 63 -13.28 -12.85 0.20
N LEU A 64 -12.46 -12.60 -0.82
CA LEU A 64 -12.58 -11.44 -1.70
C LEU A 64 -13.05 -11.91 -3.08
N PRO A 65 -14.22 -11.47 -3.57
CA PRO A 65 -14.63 -11.74 -4.94
C PRO A 65 -13.74 -10.94 -5.90
N LEU A 66 -13.03 -11.62 -6.80
CA LEU A 66 -12.34 -10.95 -7.89
C LEU A 66 -13.35 -10.55 -8.96
N ALA A 67 -13.21 -9.34 -9.51
CA ALA A 67 -14.08 -8.83 -10.58
C ALA A 67 -14.01 -9.69 -11.84
N LEU A 68 -12.82 -10.18 -12.16
CA LEU A 68 -12.58 -11.12 -13.24
C LEU A 68 -12.28 -12.49 -12.64
N SER A 69 -13.33 -13.31 -12.53
CA SER A 69 -13.25 -14.68 -12.05
C SER A 69 -13.95 -15.62 -13.02
N LEU A 70 -13.19 -16.51 -13.66
CA LEU A 70 -13.71 -17.48 -14.62
C LEU A 70 -13.62 -18.90 -14.05
N PRO A 71 -14.68 -19.73 -14.13
CA PRO A 71 -14.60 -21.13 -13.72
C PRO A 71 -13.52 -21.89 -14.52
N GLY A 72 -12.67 -22.63 -13.81
CA GLY A 72 -11.63 -23.48 -14.39
C GLY A 72 -11.62 -24.87 -13.75
N VAL A 73 -10.91 -25.83 -14.37
CA VAL A 73 -10.81 -27.23 -13.91
C VAL A 73 -10.14 -27.33 -12.53
N GLU A 74 -9.16 -26.47 -12.28
CA GLU A 74 -8.35 -26.48 -11.05
C GLU A 74 -8.78 -25.38 -10.05
N GLY A 75 -9.79 -24.58 -10.38
CA GLY A 75 -10.24 -23.43 -9.59
C GLY A 75 -10.61 -22.21 -10.45
N PRO A 76 -11.06 -21.11 -9.83
CA PRO A 76 -11.36 -19.87 -10.53
C PRO A 76 -10.08 -19.24 -11.09
N LEU A 77 -10.07 -18.84 -12.36
CA LEU A 77 -9.01 -18.02 -12.94
C LEU A 77 -9.27 -16.54 -12.63
N PRO A 78 -8.26 -15.77 -12.21
CA PRO A 78 -6.84 -16.15 -12.11
C PRO A 78 -6.46 -16.85 -10.79
N GLY A 79 -7.33 -16.82 -9.78
CA GLY A 79 -7.06 -17.43 -8.47
C GLY A 79 -8.19 -17.23 -7.46
N THR A 80 -7.94 -17.67 -6.23
CA THR A 80 -8.83 -17.39 -5.08
C THR A 80 -8.23 -16.25 -4.27
N ALA A 81 -9.01 -15.20 -4.04
CA ALA A 81 -8.58 -14.04 -3.27
C ALA A 81 -9.15 -14.02 -1.85
N THR A 82 -8.35 -13.51 -0.93
CA THR A 82 -8.68 -13.31 0.49
C THR A 82 -8.35 -11.87 0.85
N ARG A 83 -9.35 -11.10 1.27
CA ARG A 83 -9.14 -9.78 1.87
C ARG A 83 -8.57 -9.98 3.26
N LEU A 84 -7.57 -9.20 3.64
CA LEU A 84 -6.88 -9.33 4.91
C LEU A 84 -6.70 -7.97 5.56
N MET A 85 -6.73 -7.95 6.88
CA MET A 85 -6.35 -6.82 7.72
C MET A 85 -5.28 -7.31 8.68
N TYR A 86 -4.19 -6.58 8.79
CA TYR A 86 -3.02 -6.95 9.59
C TYR A 86 -2.48 -5.74 10.35
N LYS A 87 -1.77 -6.02 11.44
CA LYS A 87 -1.11 -4.97 12.22
C LYS A 87 0.21 -4.58 11.56
N SER A 88 0.47 -3.28 11.52
CA SER A 88 1.77 -2.69 11.19
C SER A 88 2.12 -1.59 12.20
N THR A 89 3.20 -0.86 11.99
CA THR A 89 3.68 0.22 12.86
C THR A 89 4.08 1.45 12.04
N ASP A 90 3.61 2.65 12.42
CA ASP A 90 3.98 3.90 11.71
C ASP A 90 5.42 4.34 11.99
N SER A 91 5.84 5.34 11.23
CA SER A 91 7.03 6.17 11.38
C SER A 91 7.22 6.75 12.79
N ALA A 92 6.14 6.94 13.56
CA ALA A 92 6.19 7.38 14.95
C ALA A 92 6.25 6.22 15.97
N GLY A 93 6.30 4.97 15.51
CA GLY A 93 6.37 3.76 16.34
C GLY A 93 5.01 3.30 16.91
N ARG A 94 3.89 3.89 16.47
CA ARG A 94 2.55 3.56 16.95
C ARG A 94 1.96 2.40 16.14
N PRO A 95 1.20 1.48 16.77
CA PRO A 95 0.55 0.39 16.04
C PRO A 95 -0.60 0.91 15.18
N MET A 96 -0.80 0.30 14.02
CA MET A 96 -1.90 0.61 13.11
C MET A 96 -2.45 -0.66 12.44
N ALA A 97 -3.67 -0.60 11.93
CA ALA A 97 -4.20 -1.62 11.04
C ALA A 97 -3.98 -1.20 9.58
N VAL A 98 -3.63 -2.18 8.74
CA VAL A 98 -3.51 -2.01 7.30
C VAL A 98 -4.33 -3.11 6.63
N THR A 99 -5.02 -2.78 5.54
CA THR A 99 -5.76 -3.74 4.72
C THR A 99 -5.00 -4.13 3.46
N GLY A 100 -5.48 -5.18 2.81
CA GLY A 100 -4.92 -5.66 1.57
C GLY A 100 -5.64 -6.91 1.08
N ALA A 101 -5.06 -7.55 0.08
CA ALA A 101 -5.57 -8.79 -0.47
C ALA A 101 -4.45 -9.78 -0.77
N TYR A 102 -4.66 -11.04 -0.42
CA TYR A 102 -3.85 -12.16 -0.88
C TYR A 102 -4.58 -12.89 -2.01
N ILE A 103 -3.86 -13.30 -3.04
CA ILE A 103 -4.39 -14.11 -4.13
C ILE A 103 -3.54 -15.37 -4.30
N GLU A 104 -4.17 -16.53 -4.03
CA GLU A 104 -3.62 -17.84 -4.35
C GLU A 104 -3.85 -18.12 -5.85
N PRO A 105 -2.79 -18.35 -6.65
CA PRO A 105 -2.95 -18.57 -8.08
C PRO A 105 -3.50 -19.96 -8.36
N THR A 106 -4.44 -20.04 -9.30
CA THR A 106 -4.88 -21.33 -9.86
C THR A 106 -3.77 -21.97 -10.71
N ALA A 107 -2.94 -21.16 -11.38
CA ALA A 107 -1.81 -21.66 -12.15
C ALA A 107 -0.76 -22.31 -11.23
N HIS A 108 -0.22 -23.46 -11.64
CA HIS A 108 0.86 -24.15 -10.93
C HIS A 108 2.17 -23.37 -10.99
N TRP A 109 2.90 -23.36 -9.88
CA TRP A 109 4.29 -22.91 -9.86
C TRP A 109 5.19 -23.97 -10.53
N THR A 110 6.01 -23.54 -11.49
CA THR A 110 6.88 -24.45 -12.26
C THR A 110 8.34 -24.44 -11.81
N GLY A 111 8.71 -23.57 -10.86
CA GLY A 111 10.04 -23.54 -10.28
C GLY A 111 10.26 -24.61 -9.21
N GLY A 112 11.51 -24.79 -8.80
CA GLY A 112 11.85 -25.68 -7.69
C GLY A 112 11.42 -25.10 -6.33
N GLY A 113 10.98 -25.97 -5.41
CA GLY A 113 10.62 -25.59 -4.05
C GLY A 113 9.17 -25.08 -3.88
N PRO A 114 8.85 -24.48 -2.73
CA PRO A 114 7.50 -23.98 -2.45
C PRO A 114 7.13 -22.79 -3.34
N ARG A 115 5.82 -22.57 -3.52
CA ARG A 115 5.29 -21.45 -4.30
C ARG A 115 5.85 -20.12 -3.76
N PRO A 116 6.37 -19.23 -4.63
CA PRO A 116 6.86 -17.93 -4.23
C PRO A 116 5.72 -16.92 -4.03
N LEU A 117 6.05 -15.83 -3.34
CA LEU A 117 5.18 -14.69 -3.11
C LEU A 117 5.78 -13.43 -3.76
N VAL A 118 4.95 -12.61 -4.39
CA VAL A 118 5.27 -11.22 -4.70
C VAL A 118 4.37 -10.30 -3.88
N ALA A 119 4.97 -9.40 -3.11
CA ALA A 119 4.25 -8.27 -2.54
C ALA A 119 4.18 -7.14 -3.57
N VAL A 120 2.96 -6.84 -4.02
CA VAL A 120 2.67 -5.75 -4.94
C VAL A 120 2.31 -4.53 -4.11
N ALA A 121 3.12 -3.49 -4.25
CA ALA A 121 2.85 -2.17 -3.69
C ALA A 121 2.22 -1.32 -4.80
N PRO A 122 0.94 -0.92 -4.69
CA PRO A 122 0.27 -0.18 -5.76
C PRO A 122 0.89 1.20 -5.99
N GLY A 123 0.81 1.70 -7.21
CA GLY A 123 1.04 3.12 -7.48
C GLY A 123 0.00 4.03 -6.79
N THR A 124 0.00 5.31 -7.14
CA THR A 124 -0.92 6.29 -6.57
C THR A 124 -2.38 5.89 -6.80
N MET A 125 -3.09 5.58 -5.71
CA MET A 125 -4.51 5.25 -5.71
C MET A 125 -5.38 6.46 -5.30
N GLY A 126 -4.84 7.35 -4.47
CA GLY A 126 -5.53 8.48 -3.85
C GLY A 126 -5.44 8.44 -2.33
N GLN A 127 -6.37 9.08 -1.64
CA GLN A 127 -6.41 9.13 -0.16
C GLN A 127 -7.78 8.76 0.43
N GLY A 128 -8.83 8.63 -0.39
CA GLY A 128 -10.13 8.16 0.08
C GLY A 128 -10.19 6.65 0.32
N ASP A 129 -11.07 6.22 1.23
CA ASP A 129 -11.26 4.81 1.58
C ASP A 129 -11.63 3.94 0.36
N GLN A 130 -12.45 4.47 -0.56
CA GLN A 130 -12.91 3.78 -1.76
C GLN A 130 -11.81 3.56 -2.81
N CYS A 131 -10.62 4.13 -2.59
CA CYS A 131 -9.49 4.05 -3.50
C CYS A 131 -8.59 2.84 -3.22
N ALA A 132 -8.82 2.12 -2.11
CA ALA A 132 -8.01 0.96 -1.71
C ALA A 132 -7.80 -0.04 -2.87
N ALA A 133 -6.57 -0.51 -3.04
CA ALA A 133 -6.23 -1.46 -4.11
C ALA A 133 -6.98 -2.80 -3.95
N SER A 134 -7.24 -3.22 -2.71
CA SER A 134 -8.04 -4.41 -2.39
C SER A 134 -9.52 -4.27 -2.77
N LEU A 135 -10.09 -3.05 -2.76
CA LEU A 135 -11.39 -2.76 -3.37
C LEU A 135 -11.30 -2.77 -4.90
N GLY A 136 -10.21 -2.25 -5.46
CA GLY A 136 -9.94 -2.27 -6.90
C GLY A 136 -9.97 -3.68 -7.51
N LEU A 137 -9.53 -4.70 -6.77
CA LEU A 137 -9.60 -6.10 -7.22
C LEU A 137 -11.04 -6.64 -7.36
N GLU A 138 -11.99 -6.10 -6.59
CA GLU A 138 -13.42 -6.42 -6.66
C GLU A 138 -14.17 -5.51 -7.64
N HIS A 139 -13.74 -4.25 -7.73
CA HIS A 139 -14.31 -3.21 -8.58
C HIS A 139 -13.22 -2.43 -9.34
N PRO A 140 -12.67 -3.00 -10.44
CA PRO A 140 -11.53 -2.42 -11.17
C PRO A 140 -11.83 -1.07 -11.78
N LEU A 141 -13.11 -0.77 -11.97
CA LEU A 141 -13.59 0.54 -12.36
C LEU A 141 -14.78 0.90 -11.46
N LEU A 142 -14.56 1.83 -10.54
CA LEU A 142 -15.61 2.40 -9.70
C LEU A 142 -15.84 3.84 -10.15
N VAL A 143 -17.05 4.11 -10.67
CA VAL A 143 -17.44 5.43 -11.17
C VAL A 143 -18.79 5.83 -10.64
N ASN A 144 -18.88 7.03 -10.07
CA ASN A 144 -20.13 7.72 -9.77
C ASN A 144 -19.97 9.23 -10.01
N SER A 145 -20.95 10.05 -9.59
CA SER A 145 -20.90 11.51 -9.78
C SER A 145 -19.84 12.25 -8.96
N ARG A 146 -19.15 11.54 -8.06
CA ARG A 146 -18.18 12.08 -7.10
C ARG A 146 -16.82 11.40 -7.17
N THR A 147 -16.74 10.15 -7.63
CA THR A 147 -15.47 9.40 -7.68
C THR A 147 -15.24 8.61 -8.97
N LEU A 148 -13.98 8.52 -9.37
CA LEU A 148 -13.39 7.70 -10.42
C LEU A 148 -12.16 6.99 -9.80
N SER A 149 -12.32 5.72 -9.47
CA SER A 149 -11.25 4.83 -9.02
C SER A 149 -10.99 3.75 -10.07
N VAL A 150 -9.70 3.44 -10.29
CA VAL A 150 -9.25 2.49 -11.32
C VAL A 150 -8.20 1.55 -10.74
N GLY A 151 -8.46 0.24 -10.78
CA GLY A 151 -7.53 -0.82 -10.38
C GLY A 151 -6.51 -1.13 -11.49
N TYR A 152 -5.64 -0.18 -11.85
CA TYR A 152 -4.70 -0.36 -12.96
C TYR A 152 -3.55 -1.35 -12.65
N GLU A 153 -3.33 -1.70 -11.37
CA GLU A 153 -2.34 -2.68 -10.94
C GLU A 153 -2.76 -4.13 -11.22
N ASP A 154 -4.06 -4.38 -11.46
CA ASP A 154 -4.63 -5.70 -11.75
C ASP A 154 -3.89 -6.41 -12.90
N LEU A 155 -3.42 -5.66 -13.89
CA LEU A 155 -2.68 -6.22 -15.02
C LEU A 155 -1.35 -6.87 -14.59
N ALA A 156 -0.59 -6.22 -13.70
CA ALA A 156 0.65 -6.77 -13.18
C ALA A 156 0.38 -7.98 -12.27
N ILE A 157 -0.65 -7.87 -11.43
CA ILE A 157 -1.10 -8.93 -10.53
C ILE A 157 -1.47 -10.18 -11.33
N TYR A 158 -2.32 -10.05 -12.37
CA TYR A 158 -2.73 -11.19 -13.20
C TYR A 158 -1.57 -11.80 -13.99
N ARG A 159 -0.58 -11.01 -14.42
CA ARG A 159 0.64 -11.51 -15.06
C ARG A 159 1.52 -12.32 -14.11
N LEU A 160 1.57 -11.95 -12.83
CA LEU A 160 2.26 -12.71 -11.79
C LEU A 160 1.52 -14.02 -11.47
N LEU A 161 0.21 -13.94 -11.26
CA LEU A 161 -0.64 -15.11 -10.99
C LEU A 161 -0.59 -16.13 -12.13
N ALA A 162 -0.58 -15.68 -13.39
CA ALA A 162 -0.45 -16.55 -14.55
C ALA A 162 0.87 -17.35 -14.60
N ARG A 163 1.90 -16.91 -13.87
CA ARG A 163 3.18 -17.63 -13.70
C ARG A 163 3.19 -18.56 -12.48
N GLY A 164 2.04 -18.72 -11.81
CA GLY A 164 1.91 -19.49 -10.57
C GLY A 164 2.59 -18.81 -9.37
N ILE A 165 2.82 -17.50 -9.41
CA ILE A 165 3.39 -16.73 -8.30
C ILE A 165 2.24 -16.19 -7.47
N ALA A 166 2.19 -16.50 -6.16
CA ALA A 166 1.19 -15.92 -5.28
C ALA A 166 1.42 -14.42 -5.11
N VAL A 167 0.36 -13.66 -4.91
CA VAL A 167 0.44 -12.20 -4.77
C VAL A 167 -0.19 -11.77 -3.45
N VAL A 168 0.48 -10.86 -2.74
CA VAL A 168 -0.17 -10.05 -1.70
C VAL A 168 -0.09 -8.59 -2.12
N VAL A 169 -1.20 -7.88 -2.06
CA VAL A 169 -1.31 -6.45 -2.32
C VAL A 169 -1.58 -5.76 -0.99
N THR A 170 -0.85 -4.69 -0.70
CA THR A 170 -1.17 -3.82 0.44
C THR A 170 -1.99 -2.63 -0.03
N ASP A 171 -2.91 -2.15 0.81
CA ASP A 171 -3.55 -0.86 0.58
C ASP A 171 -2.69 0.32 1.06
N TYR A 172 -1.66 0.08 1.87
CA TYR A 172 -0.96 1.05 2.72
C TYR A 172 -1.76 1.52 3.94
N THR A 173 -1.05 2.14 4.87
CA THR A 173 -1.61 2.88 6.00
C THR A 173 -2.72 3.82 5.54
N GLY A 174 -3.89 3.78 6.17
CA GLY A 174 -4.98 4.75 5.99
C GLY A 174 -5.65 4.77 4.62
N LEU A 175 -5.32 3.84 3.71
CA LEU A 175 -6.08 3.65 2.48
C LEU A 175 -6.98 2.43 2.67
N GLY A 176 -8.29 2.63 2.52
CA GLY A 176 -9.30 1.64 2.89
C GLY A 176 -9.58 1.64 4.38
N ALA A 177 -8.53 1.51 5.23
CA ALA A 177 -8.66 1.58 6.68
C ALA A 177 -9.22 2.94 7.15
N THR A 178 -10.44 2.94 7.68
CA THR A 178 -11.28 4.14 7.82
C THR A 178 -10.99 5.02 9.05
N ASP A 179 -9.94 4.71 9.83
CA ASP A 179 -9.63 5.36 11.11
C ASP A 179 -8.56 6.45 11.02
N ARG A 180 -7.93 6.63 9.84
CA ARG A 180 -6.89 7.63 9.59
C ARG A 180 -6.74 7.93 8.12
N LEU A 181 -6.03 9.02 7.81
CA LEU A 181 -5.68 9.34 6.44
C LEU A 181 -4.52 8.49 5.94
N HIS A 182 -4.52 8.21 4.63
CA HIS A 182 -3.39 7.60 3.98
C HIS A 182 -2.14 8.49 4.09
N THR A 183 -1.06 7.96 4.64
CA THR A 183 0.24 8.65 4.79
C THR A 183 1.06 8.58 3.50
N TYR A 184 0.45 9.09 2.42
CA TYR A 184 0.98 9.07 1.06
C TYR A 184 2.46 9.47 1.01
N VAL A 185 3.28 8.62 0.37
CA VAL A 185 4.74 8.75 0.20
C VAL A 185 5.56 8.85 1.49
N ASN A 186 4.99 8.48 2.64
CA ASN A 186 5.78 8.28 3.86
C ASN A 186 6.60 6.99 3.73
N ARG A 187 7.92 7.16 3.67
CA ARG A 187 8.90 6.12 3.41
C ARG A 187 8.79 4.94 4.39
N VAL A 188 8.62 5.22 5.67
CA VAL A 188 8.66 4.20 6.73
C VAL A 188 7.32 3.47 6.79
N ASP A 189 6.22 4.20 6.77
CA ASP A 189 4.86 3.63 6.80
C ASP A 189 4.64 2.67 5.62
N GLU A 190 4.98 3.09 4.39
CA GLU A 190 4.81 2.27 3.19
C GLU A 190 5.70 1.03 3.20
N ALA A 191 6.95 1.16 3.65
CA ALA A 191 7.87 0.04 3.76
C ALA A 191 7.39 -1.02 4.76
N HIS A 192 6.91 -0.58 5.92
CA HIS A 192 6.38 -1.46 6.96
C HIS A 192 5.12 -2.17 6.47
N ALA A 193 4.18 -1.44 5.86
CA ALA A 193 2.98 -2.03 5.28
C ALA A 193 3.32 -3.14 4.26
N VAL A 194 4.22 -2.88 3.31
CA VAL A 194 4.64 -3.88 2.30
C VAL A 194 5.25 -5.14 2.96
N LEU A 195 6.14 -4.98 3.93
CA LEU A 195 6.82 -6.09 4.59
C LEU A 195 5.88 -6.89 5.52
N ASP A 196 4.96 -6.20 6.18
CA ASP A 196 3.98 -6.83 7.06
C ASP A 196 2.86 -7.52 6.29
N ALA A 197 2.52 -7.06 5.09
CA ALA A 197 1.64 -7.78 4.18
C ALA A 197 2.20 -9.17 3.84
N VAL A 198 3.53 -9.30 3.68
CA VAL A 198 4.20 -10.59 3.46
C VAL A 198 4.03 -11.52 4.65
N ARG A 199 4.25 -11.00 5.87
CA ARG A 199 4.06 -11.75 7.12
C ARG A 199 2.60 -12.19 7.29
N ALA A 200 1.66 -11.29 7.02
CA ALA A 200 0.23 -11.57 7.10
C ALA A 200 -0.18 -12.66 6.10
N ALA A 201 0.27 -12.57 4.84
CA ALA A 201 0.00 -13.57 3.81
C ALA A 201 0.51 -14.97 4.20
N ARG A 202 1.69 -15.06 4.82
CA ARG A 202 2.26 -16.33 5.33
C ARG A 202 1.43 -16.95 6.46
N SER A 203 0.60 -16.17 7.15
CA SER A 203 -0.25 -16.65 8.25
C SER A 203 -1.63 -17.14 7.80
N LEU A 204 -2.00 -16.90 6.54
CA LEU A 204 -3.31 -17.31 6.01
C LEU A 204 -3.38 -18.81 5.82
N ALA A 205 -4.42 -19.44 6.36
CA ALA A 205 -4.69 -20.87 6.14
C ALA A 205 -4.99 -21.22 4.68
N THR A 206 -5.43 -20.24 3.88
CA THR A 206 -5.71 -20.38 2.45
C THR A 206 -4.46 -20.27 1.58
N ALA A 207 -3.32 -19.86 2.15
CA ALA A 207 -2.08 -19.67 1.41
C ALA A 207 -1.26 -20.97 1.34
N SER A 208 -0.75 -21.31 0.15
CA SER A 208 0.22 -22.39 -0.02
C SER A 208 1.66 -22.00 0.37
N LEU A 209 1.82 -20.83 1.01
CA LEU A 209 3.11 -20.27 1.39
C LEU A 209 3.73 -21.01 2.57
N THR A 210 5.05 -21.11 2.56
CA THR A 210 5.84 -21.69 3.65
C THR A 210 6.96 -20.74 4.06
N ALA A 211 7.66 -21.04 5.16
CA ALA A 211 8.87 -20.30 5.52
C ALA A 211 9.97 -20.35 4.44
N GLY A 212 9.96 -21.39 3.59
CA GLY A 212 10.87 -21.53 2.44
C GLY A 212 10.42 -20.79 1.18
N SER A 213 9.22 -20.20 1.16
CA SER A 213 8.73 -19.42 0.02
C SER A 213 9.56 -18.16 -0.15
N ARG A 214 10.18 -18.04 -1.32
CA ARG A 214 10.93 -16.84 -1.74
C ARG A 214 9.96 -15.68 -1.93
N VAL A 215 10.39 -14.50 -1.51
CA VAL A 215 9.59 -13.27 -1.57
C VAL A 215 10.25 -12.30 -2.54
N ALA A 216 9.45 -11.65 -3.38
CA ALA A 216 9.89 -10.53 -4.19
C ALA A 216 8.96 -9.32 -3.98
N LEU A 217 9.46 -8.13 -4.27
CA LEU A 217 8.68 -6.89 -4.19
C LEU A 217 8.50 -6.31 -5.59
N TYR A 218 7.30 -5.81 -5.89
CA TYR A 218 6.97 -5.15 -7.16
C TYR A 218 6.20 -3.87 -6.89
N GLY A 219 6.66 -2.74 -7.43
CA GLY A 219 5.89 -1.51 -7.42
C GLY A 219 6.39 -0.49 -8.43
N TYR A 220 5.50 0.42 -8.82
CA TYR A 220 5.78 1.52 -9.74
C TYR A 220 5.25 2.84 -9.18
N SER A 221 5.88 3.98 -9.50
CA SER A 221 5.51 5.31 -8.98
C SER A 221 5.57 5.31 -7.45
N GLN A 222 4.52 5.72 -6.74
CA GLN A 222 4.39 5.55 -5.28
C GLN A 222 4.82 4.15 -4.83
N GLY A 223 4.30 3.09 -5.46
CA GLY A 223 4.69 1.70 -5.16
C GLY A 223 6.16 1.40 -5.44
N GLY A 224 6.77 2.10 -6.39
CA GLY A 224 8.22 2.05 -6.61
C GLY A 224 8.97 2.61 -5.40
N GLY A 225 8.50 3.72 -4.85
CA GLY A 225 9.01 4.31 -3.60
C GLY A 225 8.84 3.37 -2.41
N ALA A 226 7.63 2.84 -2.22
CA ALA A 226 7.30 1.88 -1.17
C ALA A 226 8.20 0.63 -1.21
N THR A 227 8.37 0.02 -2.39
CA THR A 227 9.23 -1.17 -2.54
C THR A 227 10.72 -0.86 -2.42
N ALA A 228 11.17 0.33 -2.85
CA ALA A 228 12.54 0.79 -2.64
C ALA A 228 12.84 1.02 -1.14
N ALA A 229 11.91 1.65 -0.42
CA ALA A 229 12.00 1.86 1.01
C ALA A 229 11.96 0.52 1.78
N ALA A 230 11.06 -0.39 1.42
CA ALA A 230 10.99 -1.74 1.97
C ALA A 230 12.31 -2.51 1.77
N ALA A 231 12.95 -2.40 0.60
CA ALA A 231 14.23 -3.04 0.34
C ALA A 231 15.36 -2.50 1.24
N GLU A 232 15.33 -1.21 1.57
CA GLU A 232 16.29 -0.60 2.51
C GLU A 232 16.03 -0.97 3.97
N LEU A 233 14.75 -1.05 4.37
CA LEU A 233 14.36 -1.26 5.77
C LEU A 233 14.20 -2.74 6.15
N GLN A 234 14.08 -3.65 5.18
CA GLN A 234 13.95 -5.09 5.43
C GLN A 234 14.99 -5.63 6.42
N PRO A 235 16.30 -5.31 6.35
CA PRO A 235 17.29 -5.88 7.27
C PRO A 235 17.06 -5.54 8.74
N SER A 236 16.52 -4.35 9.03
CA SER A 236 16.28 -3.88 10.41
C SER A 236 14.85 -4.13 10.89
N TYR A 237 13.87 -4.06 10.01
CA TYR A 237 12.44 -4.16 10.36
C TYR A 237 11.87 -5.57 10.20
N ALA A 238 12.23 -6.24 9.09
CA ALA A 238 11.71 -7.56 8.76
C ALA A 238 12.79 -8.57 8.34
N PRO A 239 13.77 -8.86 9.22
CA PRO A 239 14.86 -9.79 8.91
C PRO A 239 14.38 -11.22 8.60
N ASP A 240 13.17 -11.59 9.04
CA ASP A 240 12.48 -12.85 8.75
C ASP A 240 11.87 -12.90 7.33
N VAL A 241 11.74 -11.77 6.64
CA VAL A 241 11.29 -11.67 5.26
C VAL A 241 12.47 -11.75 4.32
N THR A 242 12.83 -12.96 3.89
CA THR A 242 13.93 -13.18 2.94
C THR A 242 13.55 -12.75 1.52
N LEU A 243 14.06 -11.58 1.09
CA LEU A 243 13.83 -11.03 -0.25
C LEU A 243 14.77 -11.66 -1.29
N ALA A 244 14.20 -12.21 -2.36
CA ALA A 244 14.90 -12.69 -3.54
C ALA A 244 15.20 -11.57 -4.55
N GLY A 245 14.37 -10.52 -4.58
CA GLY A 245 14.62 -9.31 -5.35
C GLY A 245 13.49 -8.29 -5.29
N THR A 246 13.81 -7.05 -5.65
CA THR A 246 12.88 -5.91 -5.61
C THR A 246 12.86 -5.22 -6.96
N TYR A 247 11.67 -4.95 -7.49
CA TYR A 247 11.47 -4.04 -8.60
C TYR A 247 10.91 -2.72 -8.08
N ALA A 248 11.68 -1.65 -8.28
CA ALA A 248 11.28 -0.28 -7.98
C ALA A 248 11.22 0.52 -9.30
N GLY A 249 10.02 0.63 -9.87
CA GLY A 249 9.76 1.39 -11.08
C GLY A 249 9.42 2.85 -10.77
N ALA A 250 10.08 3.80 -11.44
CA ALA A 250 9.95 5.25 -11.26
C ALA A 250 9.75 5.67 -9.78
N PRO A 251 10.62 5.24 -8.85
CA PRO A 251 10.41 5.48 -7.42
C PRO A 251 10.58 6.98 -7.10
N PRO A 252 9.66 7.63 -6.36
CA PRO A 252 9.87 8.96 -5.80
C PRO A 252 10.84 8.87 -4.61
N ALA A 253 12.14 8.79 -4.91
CA ALA A 253 13.19 8.66 -3.91
C ALA A 253 13.64 10.01 -3.33
N ASP A 254 13.36 11.11 -4.03
CA ASP A 254 13.63 12.50 -3.61
C ASP A 254 12.33 13.29 -3.58
N LEU A 255 11.71 13.45 -2.41
CA LEU A 255 10.43 14.15 -2.35
C LEU A 255 10.56 15.65 -2.64
N VAL A 256 11.73 16.27 -2.40
CA VAL A 256 11.94 17.69 -2.74
C VAL A 256 11.92 17.87 -4.26
N ALA A 257 12.69 17.05 -4.99
CA ALA A 257 12.72 17.13 -6.46
C ALA A 257 11.38 16.72 -7.09
N VAL A 258 10.66 15.78 -6.48
CA VAL A 258 9.34 15.33 -6.96
C VAL A 258 8.27 16.40 -6.69
N THR A 259 8.29 17.08 -5.55
CA THR A 259 7.37 18.21 -5.27
C THR A 259 7.50 19.31 -6.32
N GLU A 260 8.73 19.69 -6.68
CA GLU A 260 8.98 20.69 -7.72
C GLU A 260 8.42 20.26 -9.09
N ALA A 261 8.57 18.98 -9.46
CA ALA A 261 8.12 18.46 -10.74
C ALA A 261 6.60 18.28 -10.85
N ILE A 262 5.93 17.91 -9.74
CA ILE A 262 4.49 17.68 -9.72
C ILE A 262 3.70 19.00 -9.74
N ASP A 263 4.27 20.10 -9.24
CA ASP A 263 3.59 21.39 -9.19
C ASP A 263 3.23 21.90 -10.60
N GLY A 264 1.95 22.21 -10.83
CA GLY A 264 1.44 22.58 -12.16
C GLY A 264 1.35 21.43 -13.18
N SER A 265 1.62 20.18 -12.79
CA SER A 265 1.51 19.01 -13.67
C SER A 265 0.09 18.44 -13.75
N ASP A 266 -0.10 17.43 -14.60
CA ASP A 266 -1.34 16.64 -14.70
C ASP A 266 -1.80 16.06 -13.35
N LEU A 267 -0.86 15.75 -12.43
CA LEU A 267 -1.12 15.12 -11.13
C LEU A 267 -0.85 16.07 -9.94
N ALA A 268 -1.03 17.38 -10.10
CA ALA A 268 -0.78 18.34 -9.03
C ALA A 268 -1.55 18.05 -7.71
N GLY A 269 -2.69 17.35 -7.78
CA GLY A 269 -3.42 16.88 -6.59
C GLY A 269 -2.61 15.98 -5.64
N ALA A 270 -1.56 15.31 -6.13
CA ALA A 270 -0.67 14.51 -5.28
C ALA A 270 0.12 15.35 -4.27
N LEU A 271 0.29 16.66 -4.51
CA LEU A 271 0.84 17.58 -3.52
C LEU A 271 -0.05 17.65 -2.28
N GLY A 272 -1.36 17.73 -2.47
CA GLY A 272 -2.29 17.78 -1.34
C GLY A 272 -2.35 16.46 -0.56
N TRP A 273 -2.28 15.31 -1.23
CA TRP A 273 -2.15 14.02 -0.53
C TRP A 273 -0.86 13.93 0.28
N SER A 274 0.25 14.41 -0.28
CA SER A 274 1.54 14.45 0.43
C SER A 274 1.45 15.32 1.68
N VAL A 275 0.92 16.54 1.56
CA VAL A 275 0.72 17.43 2.72
C VAL A 275 -0.19 16.78 3.76
N ASN A 276 -1.36 16.25 3.37
CA ASN A 276 -2.26 15.55 4.28
C ASN A 276 -1.58 14.37 4.99
N GLY A 277 -0.85 13.54 4.24
CA GLY A 277 -0.14 12.38 4.78
C GLY A 277 0.96 12.78 5.77
N PHE A 278 1.70 13.85 5.49
CA PHE A 278 2.73 14.35 6.40
C PHE A 278 2.14 14.91 7.69
N LEU A 279 1.04 15.66 7.61
CA LEU A 279 0.31 16.17 8.78
C LEU A 279 -0.28 15.05 9.64
N GLU A 280 -0.75 13.96 9.02
CA GLU A 280 -1.21 12.75 9.72
C GLU A 280 -0.06 12.04 10.44
N SER A 281 1.09 11.92 9.77
CA SER A 281 2.27 11.23 10.33
C SER A 281 2.98 12.03 11.43
N ASP A 282 3.06 13.35 11.28
CA ASP A 282 3.73 14.25 12.23
C ASP A 282 2.89 15.51 12.50
N PRO A 283 2.10 15.51 13.60
CA PRO A 283 1.31 16.67 14.01
C PRO A 283 2.13 17.94 14.30
N ALA A 284 3.45 17.83 14.49
CA ALA A 284 4.31 19.01 14.68
C ALA A 284 4.39 19.90 13.42
N LEU A 285 4.00 19.37 12.25
CA LEU A 285 3.93 20.12 11.00
C LEU A 285 2.65 20.96 10.86
N VAL A 286 1.61 20.72 11.68
CA VAL A 286 0.33 21.44 11.59
C VAL A 286 0.48 22.96 11.70
N PRO A 287 1.22 23.52 12.67
CA PRO A 287 1.41 24.97 12.75
C PRO A 287 2.09 25.58 11.52
N ILE A 288 2.98 24.84 10.87
CA ILE A 288 3.64 25.28 9.62
C ILE A 288 2.62 25.33 8.49
N ALA A 289 1.80 24.28 8.33
CA ALA A 289 0.73 24.26 7.34
C ALA A 289 -0.30 25.37 7.58
N GLU A 290 -0.69 25.63 8.83
CA GLU A 290 -1.62 26.72 9.16
C GLU A 290 -1.05 28.11 8.85
N ALA A 291 0.25 28.31 9.03
CA ALA A 291 0.92 29.58 8.73
C ALA A 291 1.00 29.86 7.21
N HIS A 292 1.24 28.82 6.41
CA HIS A 292 1.51 28.98 4.97
C HIS A 292 0.31 28.71 4.06
N LEU A 293 -0.72 27.98 4.50
CA LEU A 293 -1.89 27.69 3.66
C LEU A 293 -2.96 28.78 3.75
N ASN A 294 -3.52 29.16 2.60
CA ASN A 294 -4.67 30.04 2.52
C ASN A 294 -5.99 29.24 2.62
N ALA A 295 -7.14 29.92 2.47
CA ALA A 295 -8.45 29.26 2.52
C ALA A 295 -8.68 28.26 1.37
N THR A 296 -8.18 28.56 0.17
CA THR A 296 -8.22 27.68 -1.00
C THR A 296 -7.38 26.43 -0.77
N GLY A 297 -6.17 26.58 -0.24
CA GLY A 297 -5.28 25.45 0.09
C GLY A 297 -5.92 24.51 1.12
N ARG A 298 -6.47 25.05 2.22
CA ARG A 298 -7.19 24.25 3.21
C ARG A 298 -8.42 23.54 2.62
N ALA A 299 -9.16 24.20 1.72
CA ALA A 299 -10.28 23.57 1.03
C ALA A 299 -9.82 22.45 0.10
N ALA A 300 -8.73 22.65 -0.64
CA ALA A 300 -8.13 21.65 -1.51
C ALA A 300 -7.67 20.42 -0.73
N LEU A 301 -6.95 20.61 0.38
CA LEU A 301 -6.51 19.51 1.24
C LEU A 301 -7.69 18.69 1.77
N LYS A 302 -8.77 19.35 2.20
CA LYS A 302 -9.99 18.69 2.69
C LYS A 302 -10.71 17.90 1.61
N ASP A 303 -10.72 18.38 0.37
CA ASP A 303 -11.37 17.66 -0.74
C ASP A 303 -10.50 16.47 -1.20
N LEU A 304 -9.20 16.71 -1.38
CA LEU A 304 -8.21 15.71 -1.79
C LEU A 304 -8.12 14.55 -0.79
N SER A 305 -8.36 14.77 0.51
CA SER A 305 -8.33 13.71 1.53
C SER A 305 -9.35 12.60 1.33
N THR A 306 -10.28 12.76 0.39
CA THR A 306 -11.27 11.72 0.04
C THR A 306 -11.18 11.28 -1.42
N MET A 307 -10.31 11.90 -2.22
CA MET A 307 -10.22 11.69 -3.66
C MET A 307 -9.40 10.46 -4.04
N CYS A 308 -9.84 9.76 -5.09
CA CYS A 308 -9.02 8.80 -5.81
C CYS A 308 -8.19 9.49 -6.89
N VAL A 309 -7.24 8.76 -7.47
CA VAL A 309 -6.35 9.29 -8.51
C VAL A 309 -7.12 9.87 -9.70
N GLY A 310 -8.19 9.21 -10.15
CA GLY A 310 -9.03 9.72 -11.23
C GLY A 310 -9.77 11.02 -10.87
N ASP A 311 -10.10 11.22 -9.59
CA ASP A 311 -10.77 12.43 -9.12
C ASP A 311 -9.83 13.63 -9.18
N ALA A 312 -8.61 13.45 -8.70
CA ALA A 312 -7.60 14.49 -8.72
C ALA A 312 -7.16 14.85 -10.15
N LEU A 313 -7.05 13.87 -11.05
CA LEU A 313 -6.78 14.12 -12.47
C LEU A 313 -7.88 14.94 -13.16
N LEU A 314 -9.11 14.90 -12.66
CA LEU A 314 -10.23 15.70 -13.19
C LEU A 314 -10.37 17.05 -12.48
N GLY A 315 -10.12 17.10 -11.17
CA GLY A 315 -10.38 18.28 -10.33
C GLY A 315 -9.18 19.20 -10.09
N TYR A 316 -7.95 18.68 -10.20
CA TYR A 316 -6.72 19.37 -9.84
C TYR A 316 -5.61 19.25 -10.90
N ASN A 317 -5.93 18.83 -12.13
CA ASN A 317 -4.96 18.85 -13.22
C ASN A 317 -4.44 20.27 -13.44
N SER A 318 -3.11 20.41 -13.51
CA SER A 318 -2.40 21.67 -13.71
C SER A 318 -2.66 22.72 -12.64
N ALA A 319 -3.16 22.31 -11.46
CA ALA A 319 -3.27 23.21 -10.31
C ALA A 319 -1.87 23.64 -9.86
N SER A 320 -1.72 24.93 -9.53
CA SER A 320 -0.48 25.48 -9.00
C SER A 320 -0.57 25.57 -7.48
N SER A 321 0.47 25.12 -6.79
CA SER A 321 0.53 25.20 -5.33
C SER A 321 0.60 26.64 -4.83
N THR A 322 1.02 27.59 -5.67
CA THR A 322 0.98 29.04 -5.40
C THR A 322 -0.43 29.54 -5.09
N ASP A 323 -1.47 28.89 -5.61
CA ASP A 323 -2.87 29.25 -5.35
C ASP A 323 -3.34 28.76 -3.97
N TRP A 324 -2.58 27.88 -3.32
CA TRP A 324 -2.90 27.28 -2.03
C TRP A 324 -2.23 27.98 -0.85
N THR A 325 -1.29 28.89 -1.10
CA THR A 325 -0.44 29.50 -0.09
C THR A 325 -0.82 30.95 0.23
N THR A 326 -0.48 31.44 1.42
CA THR A 326 -0.87 32.77 1.92
C THR A 326 -0.12 33.92 1.25
N ASP A 327 1.08 33.67 0.74
CA ASP A 327 1.98 34.66 0.15
C ASP A 327 2.31 34.38 -1.33
N GLY A 328 1.66 33.39 -1.94
CA GLY A 328 1.82 33.03 -3.35
C GLY A 328 3.12 32.30 -3.68
N ARG A 329 3.92 31.91 -2.69
CA ARG A 329 5.08 31.03 -2.90
C ARG A 329 4.64 29.61 -3.24
N SER A 330 5.45 28.89 -4.01
CA SER A 330 5.23 27.46 -4.26
C SER A 330 5.46 26.64 -2.97
N LEU A 331 4.93 25.42 -2.91
CA LEU A 331 5.25 24.50 -1.83
C LEU A 331 6.75 24.16 -1.79
N SER A 332 7.43 24.10 -2.95
CA SER A 332 8.89 23.96 -3.03
C SER A 332 9.62 25.12 -2.36
N ASP A 333 9.19 26.37 -2.58
CA ASP A 333 9.79 27.55 -1.93
C ASP A 333 9.51 27.56 -0.42
N ILE A 334 8.36 27.07 0.02
CA ILE A 334 8.02 26.93 1.44
C ILE A 334 8.91 25.89 2.10
N ILE A 335 9.04 24.70 1.49
CA ILE A 335 10.01 23.67 1.90
C ILE A 335 11.39 24.31 2.03
N GLU A 336 11.82 25.09 1.04
CA GLU A 336 13.13 25.73 1.08
C GLU A 336 13.30 26.72 2.25
N SER A 337 12.22 27.38 2.67
CA SER A 337 12.23 28.34 3.76
C SER A 337 12.05 27.75 5.17
N GLU A 338 11.56 26.52 5.29
CA GLU A 338 11.16 25.91 6.57
C GLU A 338 12.10 24.76 6.98
N PRO A 339 13.04 24.99 7.92
CA PRO A 339 14.02 23.96 8.32
C PRO A 339 13.39 22.67 8.85
N ALA A 340 12.26 22.76 9.56
CA ALA A 340 11.56 21.60 10.08
C ALA A 340 10.98 20.74 8.95
N LEU A 341 10.43 21.36 7.90
CA LEU A 341 9.89 20.66 6.74
C LEU A 341 11.02 20.03 5.90
N LYS A 342 12.16 20.72 5.75
CA LYS A 342 13.37 20.13 5.13
C LYS A 342 13.84 18.89 5.87
N ALA A 343 13.94 18.97 7.20
CA ALA A 343 14.38 17.85 8.02
C ALA A 343 13.42 16.67 7.86
N PHE A 344 12.10 16.93 7.95
CA PHE A 344 11.08 15.90 7.74
C PHE A 344 11.19 15.22 6.37
N LEU A 345 11.33 15.99 5.28
CA LEU A 345 11.48 15.42 3.93
C LEU A 345 12.83 14.73 3.72
N ALA A 346 13.89 15.16 4.40
CA ALA A 346 15.17 14.46 4.40
C ALA A 346 15.06 13.07 5.03
N ASP A 347 14.22 12.89 6.05
CA ASP A 347 13.96 11.57 6.65
C ASP A 347 13.19 10.63 5.69
N GLN A 348 12.45 11.19 4.72
CA GLN A 348 11.77 10.41 3.67
C GLN A 348 12.71 9.98 2.52
N ARG A 349 13.92 10.54 2.44
CA ARG A 349 14.88 10.28 1.36
C ARG A 349 15.21 8.80 1.24
N ILE A 350 14.97 8.19 0.07
CA ILE A 350 15.41 6.82 -0.23
C ILE A 350 16.80 6.86 -0.89
N GLY A 351 17.67 5.88 -0.61
CA GLY A 351 19.05 5.84 -1.08
C GLY A 351 20.07 6.11 0.03
N THR A 352 19.63 6.27 1.28
CA THR A 352 20.49 6.51 2.45
C THR A 352 21.01 5.21 3.04
N LEU A 353 20.31 4.09 2.84
CA LEU A 353 20.70 2.76 3.30
C LEU A 353 21.07 1.85 2.11
N ARG A 354 21.52 0.63 2.41
CA ARG A 354 21.91 -0.36 1.40
C ARG A 354 20.91 -1.53 1.41
N PRO A 355 20.17 -1.75 0.31
CA PRO A 355 19.43 -3.00 0.13
C PRO A 355 20.36 -4.21 0.21
N THR A 356 19.91 -5.27 0.89
CA THR A 356 20.67 -6.53 1.03
C THR A 356 20.33 -7.55 -0.06
N SER A 357 19.17 -7.43 -0.69
CA SER A 357 18.73 -8.22 -1.82
C SER A 357 18.99 -7.49 -3.16
N PRO A 358 19.02 -8.20 -4.29
CA PRO A 358 19.11 -7.55 -5.60
C PRO A 358 17.93 -6.62 -5.87
N VAL A 359 18.22 -5.47 -6.46
CA VAL A 359 17.21 -4.46 -6.79
C VAL A 359 17.27 -4.10 -8.27
N ARG A 360 16.11 -3.93 -8.89
CA ARG A 360 15.97 -3.42 -10.25
C ARG A 360 15.27 -2.06 -10.20
N VAL A 361 16.01 -1.01 -10.54
CA VAL A 361 15.49 0.35 -10.62
C VAL A 361 15.26 0.67 -12.09
N ALA A 362 14.01 0.94 -12.48
CA ALA A 362 13.67 1.30 -13.85
C ALA A 362 12.90 2.62 -13.90
N THR A 363 13.12 3.44 -14.92
CA THR A 363 12.44 4.74 -15.08
C THR A 363 12.54 5.19 -16.54
N GLY A 364 11.56 5.94 -17.02
CA GLY A 364 11.61 6.55 -18.35
C GLY A 364 12.52 7.76 -18.35
N THR A 365 13.42 7.89 -19.34
CA THR A 365 14.35 9.02 -19.39
C THR A 365 13.68 10.37 -19.71
N ALA A 366 12.44 10.32 -20.20
CA ALA A 366 11.61 11.49 -20.44
C ALA A 366 10.58 11.74 -19.30
N ASP A 367 10.64 10.96 -18.21
CA ASP A 367 9.75 11.13 -17.06
C ASP A 367 10.05 12.45 -16.35
N ASP A 368 9.08 13.34 -16.41
CA ASP A 368 9.04 14.69 -15.86
C ASP A 368 7.97 14.84 -14.78
N LEU A 369 7.24 13.77 -14.43
CA LEU A 369 6.32 13.76 -13.28
C LEU A 369 7.01 13.27 -12.01
N VAL A 370 7.80 12.19 -12.14
CA VAL A 370 8.70 11.69 -11.10
C VAL A 370 10.10 11.66 -11.71
N PRO A 371 10.85 12.76 -11.64
CA PRO A 371 11.98 13.00 -12.54
C PRO A 371 12.97 11.83 -12.60
N HIS A 372 13.30 11.41 -13.83
CA HIS A 372 14.30 10.35 -14.08
C HIS A 372 15.59 10.52 -13.27
N ALA A 373 16.07 11.77 -13.17
CA ALA A 373 17.31 12.10 -12.50
C ALA A 373 17.37 11.65 -11.04
N GLN A 374 16.25 11.75 -10.29
CA GLN A 374 16.24 11.34 -8.89
C GLN A 374 16.22 9.82 -8.72
N ALA A 375 15.54 9.08 -9.61
CA ALA A 375 15.59 7.61 -9.63
C ALA A 375 16.97 7.09 -10.05
N ARG A 376 17.65 7.80 -10.97
CA ARG A 376 19.06 7.52 -11.30
C ARG A 376 19.98 7.76 -10.10
N ALA A 377 19.78 8.87 -9.38
CA ALA A 377 20.56 9.20 -8.19
C ALA A 377 20.41 8.14 -7.09
N LEU A 378 19.20 7.61 -6.89
CA LEU A 378 18.96 6.45 -6.02
C LEU A 378 19.84 5.24 -6.43
N ALA A 379 19.80 4.86 -7.71
CA ALA A 379 20.57 3.73 -8.21
C ALA A 379 22.10 3.95 -8.05
N VAL A 380 22.59 5.16 -8.30
CA VAL A 380 23.99 5.56 -8.02
C VAL A 380 24.32 5.39 -6.53
N ALA A 381 23.47 5.92 -5.64
CA ALA A 381 23.69 5.89 -4.20
C ALA A 381 23.76 4.44 -3.67
N TRP A 382 22.85 3.57 -4.12
CA TRP A 382 22.87 2.16 -3.79
C TRP A 382 24.11 1.44 -4.32
N CYS A 383 24.52 1.70 -5.56
CA CYS A 383 25.77 1.17 -6.11
C CYS A 383 27.00 1.60 -5.29
N ALA A 384 27.06 2.88 -4.89
CA ALA A 384 28.16 3.40 -4.07
C ALA A 384 28.23 2.75 -2.68
N LYS A 385 27.10 2.25 -2.16
CA LYS A 385 27.03 1.47 -0.91
C LYS A 385 27.29 -0.03 -1.12
N GLY A 386 27.48 -0.49 -2.35
CA GLY A 386 27.75 -1.89 -2.70
C GLY A 386 26.51 -2.78 -2.80
N ALA A 387 25.34 -2.22 -3.11
CA ALA A 387 24.14 -3.01 -3.41
C ALA A 387 24.23 -3.67 -4.81
N ASP A 388 23.49 -4.76 -5.00
CA ASP A 388 23.33 -5.41 -6.30
C ASP A 388 22.21 -4.74 -7.11
N VAL A 389 22.57 -3.69 -7.86
CA VAL A 389 21.61 -2.88 -8.63
C VAL A 389 21.62 -3.26 -10.12
N THR A 390 20.44 -3.56 -10.66
CA THR A 390 20.13 -3.53 -12.10
C THR A 390 19.41 -2.22 -12.43
N TYR A 391 20.15 -1.23 -12.94
CA TYR A 391 19.55 0.03 -13.41
C TYR A 391 19.09 -0.07 -14.88
N LYS A 392 17.82 0.24 -15.15
CA LYS A 392 17.18 0.15 -16.46
C LYS A 392 16.54 1.50 -16.84
N PRO A 393 17.27 2.38 -17.53
CA PRO A 393 16.66 3.56 -18.14
C PRO A 393 15.86 3.14 -19.38
N LEU A 394 14.62 3.60 -19.50
CA LEU A 394 13.76 3.41 -20.66
C LEU A 394 13.82 4.65 -21.55
N MET A 395 14.51 4.52 -22.68
CA MET A 395 14.64 5.58 -23.68
C MET A 395 13.39 5.62 -24.57
N LEU A 396 12.34 6.29 -24.08
CA LEU A 396 11.11 6.54 -24.83
C LEU A 396 11.05 8.03 -25.22
N PRO A 397 10.47 8.39 -26.38
CA PRO A 397 10.28 9.78 -26.73
C PRO A 397 9.35 10.46 -25.72
N GLY A 398 9.59 11.74 -25.43
CA GLY A 398 8.63 12.55 -24.68
C GLY A 398 7.34 12.70 -25.48
N LEU A 399 6.20 12.47 -24.83
CA LEU A 399 4.87 12.44 -25.43
C LEU A 399 4.02 13.66 -25.08
N GLY A 400 4.63 14.72 -24.52
CA GLY A 400 4.01 16.02 -24.30
C GLY A 400 3.01 16.11 -23.15
N SER A 401 2.87 15.05 -22.35
CA SER A 401 2.14 15.04 -21.08
C SER A 401 2.99 14.33 -20.04
N SER A 402 3.15 14.93 -18.87
CA SER A 402 3.96 14.36 -17.79
C SER A 402 3.35 13.05 -17.28
N LEU A 403 2.01 12.97 -17.26
CA LEU A 403 1.31 11.72 -16.96
C LEU A 403 1.67 10.61 -17.97
N ILE A 404 1.62 10.90 -19.27
CA ILE A 404 1.93 9.90 -20.30
C ILE A 404 3.41 9.49 -20.25
N ASN A 405 4.32 10.45 -20.06
CA ASN A 405 5.76 10.20 -19.91
C ASN A 405 6.06 9.29 -18.72
N HIS A 406 5.31 9.44 -17.63
CA HIS A 406 5.47 8.64 -16.41
C HIS A 406 4.88 7.23 -16.53
N PHE A 407 3.71 7.06 -17.15
CA PHE A 407 3.02 5.77 -17.21
C PHE A 407 3.40 4.88 -18.39
N THR A 408 3.91 5.44 -19.50
CA THR A 408 4.33 4.63 -20.65
C THR A 408 5.46 3.64 -20.31
N PRO A 409 6.51 4.03 -19.56
CA PRO A 409 7.55 3.10 -19.15
C PRO A 409 7.05 1.95 -18.27
N LEU A 410 6.02 2.15 -17.43
CA LEU A 410 5.39 1.07 -16.67
C LEU A 410 4.95 -0.05 -17.60
N ILE A 411 4.18 0.27 -18.64
CA ILE A 411 3.65 -0.73 -19.58
C ILE A 411 4.76 -1.35 -20.43
N ALA A 412 5.70 -0.52 -20.91
CA ALA A 412 6.82 -0.98 -21.74
C ALA A 412 7.75 -1.94 -20.98
N ASP A 413 7.93 -1.72 -19.69
CA ASP A 413 8.89 -2.47 -18.87
C ASP A 413 8.26 -3.63 -18.09
N GLN A 414 6.94 -3.65 -17.90
CA GLN A 414 6.26 -4.57 -16.97
C GLN A 414 6.60 -6.05 -17.23
N GLY A 415 6.65 -6.47 -18.49
CA GLY A 415 7.00 -7.85 -18.86
C GLY A 415 8.43 -8.22 -18.46
N ASP A 416 9.39 -7.32 -18.72
CA ASP A 416 10.80 -7.47 -18.37
C ASP A 416 11.00 -7.44 -16.84
N ALA A 417 10.30 -6.55 -16.13
CA ALA A 417 10.32 -6.45 -14.67
C ALA A 417 9.82 -7.75 -14.02
N ILE A 418 8.65 -8.25 -14.46
CA ILE A 418 8.09 -9.52 -13.97
C ILE A 418 9.00 -10.69 -14.31
N SER A 419 9.61 -10.72 -15.50
CA SER A 419 10.56 -11.76 -15.87
C SER A 419 11.81 -11.72 -14.98
N TRP A 420 12.35 -10.54 -14.72
CA TRP A 420 13.52 -10.36 -13.85
C TRP A 420 13.23 -10.81 -12.41
N LEU A 421 12.05 -10.49 -11.85
CA LEU A 421 11.63 -10.99 -10.54
C LEU A 421 11.44 -12.52 -10.57
N SER A 422 10.78 -13.04 -11.61
CA SER A 422 10.57 -14.48 -11.78
C SER A 422 11.89 -15.25 -11.81
N ASP A 423 12.94 -14.73 -12.45
CA ASP A 423 14.27 -15.33 -12.42
C ASP A 423 14.85 -15.43 -11.00
N ARG A 424 14.67 -14.40 -10.16
CA ARG A 424 15.10 -14.42 -8.74
C ARG A 424 14.31 -15.44 -7.93
N LEU A 425 13.00 -15.53 -8.17
CA LEU A 425 12.12 -16.50 -7.54
C LEU A 425 12.46 -17.95 -7.95
N HIS A 426 13.00 -18.16 -9.16
CA HIS A 426 13.58 -19.44 -9.58
C HIS A 426 15.01 -19.68 -9.05
N GLY A 427 15.59 -18.72 -8.33
CA GLY A 427 16.94 -18.81 -7.76
C GLY A 427 18.09 -18.56 -8.72
N ARG A 428 17.81 -17.92 -9.86
CA ARG A 428 18.85 -17.44 -10.76
C ARG A 428 19.46 -16.17 -10.17
N PRO A 429 20.79 -16.03 -10.12
CA PRO A 429 21.44 -14.84 -9.57
C PRO A 429 21.16 -13.60 -10.41
N ALA A 430 21.12 -12.43 -9.78
CA ALA A 430 21.08 -11.15 -10.49
C ALA A 430 22.44 -10.77 -11.06
N THR A 431 22.42 -9.83 -12.01
CA THR A 431 23.63 -9.23 -12.55
C THR A 431 23.57 -7.74 -12.32
N SER A 432 24.38 -7.27 -11.37
CA SER A 432 24.58 -5.84 -11.16
C SER A 432 25.17 -5.19 -12.40
N ASN A 433 24.69 -3.99 -12.72
CA ASN A 433 25.29 -3.15 -13.74
C ASN A 433 25.90 -1.86 -13.18
N CYS A 434 26.18 -1.81 -11.86
CA CYS A 434 26.78 -0.68 -11.17
C CYS A 434 28.06 -0.17 -11.83
N ALA A 435 28.92 -1.06 -12.33
CA ALA A 435 30.15 -0.69 -13.03
C ALA A 435 29.90 0.11 -14.32
N THR A 436 28.74 -0.07 -14.96
CA THR A 436 28.37 0.61 -16.20
C THR A 436 27.40 1.76 -15.99
N LEU A 437 26.82 1.88 -14.79
CA LEU A 437 25.79 2.87 -14.46
C LEU A 437 26.21 4.33 -14.74
N PRO A 438 27.46 4.76 -14.47
CA PRO A 438 27.90 6.12 -14.82
C PRO A 438 27.76 6.47 -16.30
N PHE A 439 27.81 5.47 -17.20
CA PHE A 439 27.68 5.63 -18.65
C PHE A 439 26.25 5.42 -19.15
N ARG A 440 25.33 5.09 -18.25
CA ARG A 440 23.90 4.96 -18.57
C ARG A 440 23.23 6.33 -18.42
N PRO A 441 22.29 6.64 -19.32
CA PRO A 441 21.53 7.89 -19.28
C PRO A 441 20.73 8.02 -17.99
#